data_AF-A0A978SZH3-F1
#
_entry.id   AF-A0A978SZH3-F1
#
_cell.length_a   1.000
_cell.length_b   1.000
_cell.length_c   1.000
_cell.angle_alpha   90.00
_cell.angle_beta   90.00
_cell.angle_gamma   90.00
#
_symmetry.space_group_name_H-M   'P 1'
#
loop_
_entity.id
_entity.type
_entity.pdbx_description
1 polymer ?
#
loop_
_entity_poly.entity_id
_entity_poly.type
_entity_poly.pdbx_seq_one_letter_code
_entity_poly.pdbx_strand_id
1 'polypeptide(L)'
;MSYALPVRAASEVKERALAEVLIAQNRDEYKNFEAINRIYREVLERDADYRGLKTWSRQLERGSSLRDIRKDIARSPEAKDKIRKIYAEVLGREADYMGLETWTEQLADGSSLRDVRKKIAESREAEDAINRIYQQVLGRNADRDGLRTWKRELAEGMTLRELRRKIASSEEGRQRRKR
;
A
#
# COMPACT_ATOMS: atom_id res chain seq x y z
N MET A 1 26.85 53.09 23.24
CA MET A 1 26.59 51.64 23.40
C MET A 1 25.42 51.45 24.35
N SER A 2 24.26 51.04 23.85
CA SER A 2 23.21 50.40 24.66
C SER A 2 22.40 49.51 23.72
N TYR A 3 22.55 48.19 23.88
CA TYR A 3 21.88 47.16 23.10
C TYR A 3 20.46 46.97 23.66
N ALA A 4 19.44 47.38 22.92
CA ALA A 4 18.07 46.92 23.14
C ALA A 4 17.91 45.56 22.44
N LEU A 5 17.86 44.47 23.20
CA LEU A 5 17.49 43.16 22.68
C LEU A 5 16.02 43.19 22.21
N PRO A 6 15.68 42.59 21.06
CA PRO A 6 14.37 42.74 20.45
C PRO A 6 13.30 41.90 21.17
N VAL A 7 12.21 42.55 21.55
CA VAL A 7 10.95 41.97 22.08
C VAL A 7 10.39 40.84 21.19
N ARG A 8 10.82 40.77 19.93
CA ARG A 8 10.45 39.75 18.93
C ARG A 8 10.89 38.32 19.26
N ALA A 9 11.99 38.14 20.00
CA ALA A 9 12.46 36.80 20.38
C ALA A 9 11.59 36.17 21.49
N ALA A 10 11.00 36.99 22.37
CA ALA A 10 10.18 36.51 23.48
C ALA A 10 8.79 36.03 23.03
N SER A 11 8.23 36.59 21.95
CA SER A 11 6.93 36.18 21.39
C SER A 11 6.98 34.83 20.68
N GLU A 12 8.06 34.53 19.94
CA GLU A 12 8.24 33.25 19.26
C GLU A 12 8.46 32.08 20.23
N VAL A 13 9.16 32.32 21.34
CA VAL A 13 9.34 31.31 22.41
C VAL A 13 8.01 31.04 23.12
N LYS A 14 7.19 32.06 23.35
CA LYS A 14 5.87 31.91 23.97
C LYS A 14 4.89 31.18 23.06
N GLU A 15 4.86 31.47 21.76
CA GLU A 15 4.03 30.76 20.77
C GLU A 15 4.47 29.30 20.56
N ARG A 16 5.79 29.03 20.52
CA ARG A 16 6.30 27.66 20.46
C ARG A 16 5.97 26.88 21.73
N ALA A 17 6.12 27.48 22.90
CA ALA A 17 5.72 26.85 24.16
C ALA A 17 4.20 26.64 24.24
N LEU A 18 3.39 27.56 23.70
CA LEU A 18 1.94 27.41 23.63
C LEU A 18 1.54 26.28 22.67
N ALA A 19 2.20 26.18 21.51
CA ALA A 19 2.02 25.10 20.54
C ALA A 19 2.45 23.75 21.12
N GLU A 20 3.60 23.68 21.80
CA GLU A 20 4.07 22.49 22.51
C GLU A 20 3.11 22.08 23.63
N VAL A 21 2.54 23.03 24.38
CA VAL A 21 1.55 22.76 25.43
C VAL A 21 0.20 22.32 24.84
N LEU A 22 -0.26 22.91 23.72
CA LEU A 22 -1.46 22.48 23.00
C LEU A 22 -1.29 21.08 22.39
N ILE A 23 -0.11 20.78 21.85
CA ILE A 23 0.29 19.45 21.38
C ILE A 23 0.39 18.48 22.57
N ALA A 24 0.85 18.93 23.75
CA ALA A 24 0.92 18.13 24.96
C ALA A 24 -0.48 17.84 25.56
N GLN A 25 -1.40 18.79 25.50
CA GLN A 25 -2.80 18.64 25.98
C GLN A 25 -3.62 17.71 25.07
N ASN A 26 -3.33 17.69 23.77
CA ASN A 26 -3.97 16.78 22.79
C ASN A 26 -3.04 15.63 22.36
N ARG A 27 -2.02 15.30 23.18
CA ARG A 27 -0.97 14.34 22.83
C ARG A 27 -1.52 12.96 22.51
N ASP A 28 -2.54 12.54 23.24
CA ASP A 28 -3.15 11.22 23.04
C ASP A 28 -4.07 11.19 21.81
N GLU A 29 -4.74 12.30 21.47
CA GLU A 29 -5.47 12.42 20.20
C GLU A 29 -4.51 12.36 19.01
N TYR A 30 -3.38 13.08 19.08
CA TYR A 30 -2.35 13.07 18.04
C TYR A 30 -1.75 11.67 17.86
N LYS A 31 -1.39 10.98 18.95
CA LYS A 31 -0.90 9.59 18.91
C LYS A 31 -1.94 8.64 18.29
N ASN A 32 -3.21 8.80 18.66
CA ASN A 32 -4.30 8.00 18.09
C ASN A 32 -4.39 8.24 16.58
N PHE A 33 -4.34 9.49 16.13
CA PHE A 33 -4.37 9.81 14.71
C PHE A 33 -3.19 9.22 13.94
N GLU A 34 -1.98 9.28 14.48
CA GLU A 34 -0.81 8.64 13.86
C GLU A 34 -0.96 7.11 13.77
N ALA A 35 -1.45 6.47 14.83
CA ALA A 35 -1.69 5.03 14.84
C ALA A 35 -2.76 4.61 13.83
N ILE A 36 -3.86 5.37 13.75
CA ILE A 36 -4.94 5.15 12.77
C ILE A 36 -4.43 5.37 11.35
N ASN A 37 -3.70 6.47 11.09
CA ASN A 37 -3.14 6.74 9.76
C ASN A 37 -2.16 5.65 9.31
N ARG A 38 -1.39 5.07 10.23
CA ARG A 38 -0.53 3.92 9.91
C ARG A 38 -1.35 2.72 9.41
N ILE A 39 -2.43 2.37 10.11
CA ILE A 39 -3.33 1.30 9.67
C ILE A 39 -3.93 1.62 8.30
N TYR A 40 -4.39 2.85 8.07
CA TYR A 40 -4.91 3.27 6.77
C TYR A 40 -3.87 3.16 5.64
N ARG A 41 -2.62 3.58 5.88
CA ARG A 41 -1.54 3.46 4.89
C ARG A 41 -1.20 2.01 4.59
N GLU A 42 -1.20 1.15 5.59
CA GLU A 42 -0.91 -0.27 5.41
C GLU A 42 -2.04 -1.03 4.73
N VAL A 43 -3.30 -0.76 5.11
CA VAL A 43 -4.47 -1.55 4.68
C VAL A 43 -5.17 -0.97 3.45
N LEU A 44 -5.07 0.35 3.22
CA LEU A 44 -5.77 1.06 2.12
C LEU A 44 -4.84 1.88 1.21
N GLU A 45 -3.56 2.01 1.56
CA GLU A 45 -2.56 2.83 0.84
C GLU A 45 -2.97 4.31 0.69
N ARG A 46 -3.56 4.88 1.74
CA ARG A 46 -3.89 6.30 1.83
C ARG A 46 -3.92 6.75 3.28
N ASP A 47 -3.99 8.05 3.51
CA ASP A 47 -4.31 8.59 4.83
C ASP A 47 -5.81 8.52 5.11
N ALA A 48 -6.16 8.47 6.39
CA ALA A 48 -7.53 8.68 6.82
C ALA A 48 -7.89 10.16 6.66
N ASP A 49 -9.14 10.43 6.27
CA ASP A 49 -9.66 11.79 6.39
C ASP A 49 -9.96 12.15 7.85
N TYR A 50 -10.19 13.43 8.11
CA TYR A 50 -10.47 13.93 9.46
C TYR A 50 -11.68 13.24 10.13
N ARG A 51 -12.73 12.90 9.35
CA ARG A 51 -13.93 12.25 9.90
C ARG A 51 -13.62 10.81 10.31
N GLY A 52 -12.86 10.08 9.50
CA GLY A 52 -12.37 8.75 9.80
C GLY A 52 -11.52 8.75 11.07
N LEU A 53 -10.53 9.65 11.13
CA LEU A 53 -9.68 9.84 12.31
C LEU A 53 -10.50 10.07 13.59
N LYS A 54 -11.44 11.01 13.59
CA LYS A 54 -12.30 11.28 14.75
C LYS A 54 -13.24 10.10 15.08
N THR A 55 -13.66 9.32 14.10
CA THR A 55 -14.53 8.16 14.34
C THR A 55 -13.78 7.08 15.09
N TRP A 56 -12.61 6.70 14.58
CA TRP A 56 -11.77 5.66 15.18
C TRP A 56 -11.18 6.09 16.52
N SER A 57 -10.77 7.36 16.71
CA SER A 57 -10.30 7.85 18.00
C SER A 57 -11.36 7.71 19.10
N ARG A 58 -12.64 7.99 18.80
CA ARG A 58 -13.73 7.77 19.76
C ARG A 58 -14.00 6.30 20.06
N GLN A 59 -13.61 5.38 19.18
CA GLN A 59 -13.71 3.94 19.47
C GLN A 59 -12.57 3.49 20.38
N LEU A 60 -11.36 4.00 20.17
CA LEU A 60 -10.23 3.79 21.08
C LEU A 60 -10.55 4.29 22.49
N GLU A 61 -11.14 5.48 22.61
CA GLU A 61 -11.58 6.05 23.90
C GLU A 61 -12.65 5.19 24.59
N ARG A 62 -13.43 4.41 23.83
CA ARG A 62 -14.43 3.46 24.36
C ARG A 62 -13.87 2.05 24.62
N GLY A 63 -12.56 1.88 24.53
CA GLY A 63 -11.88 0.62 24.83
C GLY A 63 -11.70 -0.33 23.64
N SER A 64 -12.01 0.09 22.41
CA SER A 64 -11.63 -0.70 21.23
C SER A 64 -10.11 -0.73 21.08
N SER A 65 -9.56 -1.83 20.57
CA SER A 65 -8.13 -1.93 20.31
C SER A 65 -7.79 -1.48 18.88
N LEU A 66 -6.53 -1.06 18.65
CA LEU A 66 -6.03 -0.81 17.30
C LEU A 66 -6.11 -2.06 16.41
N ARG A 67 -6.05 -3.26 17.00
CA ARG A 67 -6.23 -4.51 16.28
C ARG A 67 -7.66 -4.65 15.76
N ASP A 68 -8.66 -4.31 16.56
CA ASP A 68 -10.06 -4.38 16.13
C ASP A 68 -10.34 -3.38 15.00
N ILE A 69 -9.83 -2.15 15.15
CA ILE A 69 -9.91 -1.12 14.10
C ILE A 69 -9.25 -1.59 12.80
N ARG A 70 -8.07 -2.23 12.88
CA ARG A 70 -7.42 -2.83 11.72
C ARG A 70 -8.29 -3.88 11.05
N LYS A 71 -8.91 -4.79 11.81
CA LYS A 71 -9.80 -5.83 11.28
C LYS A 71 -11.00 -5.22 10.55
N ASP A 72 -11.61 -4.20 11.13
CA ASP A 72 -12.76 -3.52 10.53
C ASP A 72 -12.38 -2.84 9.20
N ILE A 73 -11.25 -2.15 9.17
CA ILE A 73 -10.73 -1.53 7.95
C ILE A 73 -10.35 -2.59 6.91
N ALA A 74 -9.70 -3.69 7.32
CA ALA A 74 -9.31 -4.79 6.43
C ALA A 74 -10.51 -5.49 5.79
N ARG A 75 -11.64 -5.61 6.52
CA ARG A 75 -12.88 -6.23 6.04
C ARG A 75 -13.77 -5.29 5.24
N SER A 76 -13.41 -4.01 5.17
CA SER A 76 -14.17 -3.00 4.43
C SER A 76 -14.25 -3.30 2.93
N PRO A 77 -15.30 -2.82 2.23
CA PRO A 77 -15.38 -2.92 0.77
C PRO A 77 -14.15 -2.33 0.06
N GLU A 78 -13.60 -1.23 0.57
CA GLU A 78 -12.44 -0.56 -0.02
C GLU A 78 -11.18 -1.44 0.00
N ALA A 79 -10.87 -2.09 1.13
CA ALA A 79 -9.75 -3.01 1.23
C ALA A 79 -9.92 -4.20 0.27
N LYS A 80 -11.14 -4.74 0.15
CA LYS A 80 -11.46 -5.82 -0.78
C LYS A 80 -11.27 -5.39 -2.24
N ASP A 81 -11.66 -4.16 -2.60
CA ASP A 81 -11.47 -3.62 -3.94
C ASP A 81 -9.99 -3.41 -4.28
N LYS A 82 -9.18 -3.00 -3.30
CA LYS A 82 -7.71 -2.92 -3.44
C LYS A 82 -7.10 -4.30 -3.69
N ILE A 83 -7.53 -5.34 -2.97
CA ILE A 83 -7.08 -6.72 -3.22
C ILE A 83 -7.46 -7.18 -4.63
N ARG A 84 -8.72 -6.96 -5.06
CA ARG A 84 -9.17 -7.30 -6.43
C ARG A 84 -8.33 -6.61 -7.49
N LYS A 85 -7.99 -5.34 -7.28
CA LYS A 85 -7.11 -4.59 -8.18
C LYS A 85 -5.71 -5.22 -8.26
N ILE A 86 -5.12 -5.63 -7.14
CA ILE A 86 -3.84 -6.33 -7.12
C ILE A 86 -3.91 -7.64 -7.93
N TYR A 87 -4.98 -8.43 -7.79
CA TYR A 87 -5.19 -9.64 -8.60
C TYR A 87 -5.22 -9.34 -10.09
N ALA A 88 -6.00 -8.34 -10.49
CA ALA A 88 -6.12 -7.95 -11.89
C ALA A 88 -4.76 -7.46 -12.46
N GLU A 89 -4.00 -6.73 -11.67
CA GLU A 89 -2.71 -6.17 -12.09
C GLU A 89 -1.59 -7.22 -12.14
N VAL A 90 -1.50 -8.11 -11.15
CA VAL A 90 -0.37 -9.03 -10.97
C VAL A 90 -0.62 -10.40 -11.62
N LEU A 91 -1.88 -10.86 -11.68
CA LEU A 91 -2.25 -12.18 -12.21
C LEU A 91 -3.08 -12.10 -13.49
N GLY A 92 -3.67 -10.93 -13.79
CA GLY A 92 -4.47 -10.73 -15.00
C GLY A 92 -5.83 -11.42 -14.93
N ARG A 93 -6.36 -11.64 -13.73
CA ARG A 93 -7.67 -12.26 -13.46
C ARG A 93 -8.33 -11.62 -12.24
N GLU A 94 -9.60 -11.94 -12.02
CA GLU A 94 -10.29 -11.56 -10.79
C GLU A 94 -9.88 -12.46 -9.60
N ALA A 95 -9.97 -11.89 -8.40
CA ALA A 95 -9.83 -12.64 -7.15
C ALA A 95 -11.06 -13.53 -6.96
N ASP A 96 -10.82 -14.82 -6.73
CA ASP A 96 -11.86 -15.73 -6.26
C ASP A 96 -12.20 -15.46 -4.78
N TYR A 97 -13.29 -16.06 -4.30
CA TYR A 97 -13.77 -15.88 -2.94
C TYR A 97 -12.70 -16.23 -1.89
N MET A 98 -12.05 -17.39 -2.04
CA MET A 98 -11.06 -17.90 -1.10
C MET A 98 -9.80 -17.02 -1.06
N GLY A 99 -9.33 -16.56 -2.22
CA GLY A 99 -8.22 -15.63 -2.32
C GLY A 99 -8.56 -14.31 -1.63
N LEU A 100 -9.72 -13.74 -1.90
CA LEU A 100 -10.14 -12.49 -1.27
C LEU A 100 -10.24 -12.61 0.26
N GLU A 101 -10.83 -13.69 0.77
CA GLU A 101 -10.92 -13.97 2.20
C GLU A 101 -9.54 -14.14 2.84
N THR A 102 -8.66 -14.92 2.21
CA THR A 102 -7.29 -15.14 2.70
C THR A 102 -6.53 -13.83 2.86
N TRP A 103 -6.55 -12.95 1.85
CA TRP A 103 -5.82 -11.68 1.94
C TRP A 103 -6.50 -10.69 2.86
N THR A 104 -7.83 -10.72 2.98
CA THR A 104 -8.57 -9.93 3.96
C THR A 104 -8.10 -10.27 5.39
N GLU A 105 -7.99 -11.56 5.71
CA GLU A 105 -7.51 -12.00 7.02
C GLU A 105 -6.02 -11.71 7.22
N GLN A 106 -5.19 -11.83 6.18
CA GLN A 106 -3.77 -11.41 6.26
C GLN A 106 -3.62 -9.91 6.56
N LEU A 107 -4.45 -9.05 5.95
CA LEU A 107 -4.49 -7.63 6.28
C LEU A 107 -4.96 -7.41 7.71
N ALA A 108 -5.99 -8.14 8.14
CA ALA A 108 -6.52 -8.09 9.50
C ALA A 108 -5.49 -8.49 10.57
N ASP A 109 -4.58 -9.41 10.25
CA ASP A 109 -3.54 -9.93 11.14
C ASP A 109 -2.23 -9.14 11.13
N GLY A 110 -2.11 -8.09 10.32
CA GLY A 110 -0.95 -7.19 10.35
C GLY A 110 -0.21 -7.01 9.02
N SER A 111 -0.54 -7.76 7.98
CA SER A 111 0.06 -7.54 6.65
C SER A 111 -0.40 -6.21 6.06
N SER A 112 0.45 -5.58 5.24
CA SER A 112 0.06 -4.44 4.40
C SER A 112 -0.38 -4.90 3.01
N LEU A 113 -1.08 -4.02 2.26
CA LEU A 113 -1.38 -4.26 0.84
C LEU A 113 -0.11 -4.44 0.00
N ARG A 114 0.99 -3.79 0.40
CA ARG A 114 2.31 -3.99 -0.23
C ARG A 114 2.83 -5.42 -0.03
N ASP A 115 2.68 -5.97 1.18
CA ASP A 115 3.03 -7.36 1.47
C ASP A 115 2.16 -8.34 0.70
N VAL A 116 0.85 -8.07 0.63
CA VAL A 116 -0.11 -8.86 -0.18
C VAL A 116 0.32 -8.86 -1.65
N ARG A 117 0.60 -7.70 -2.23
CA ARG A 117 1.08 -7.58 -3.61
C ARG A 117 2.35 -8.39 -3.83
N LYS A 118 3.33 -8.26 -2.94
CA LYS A 118 4.59 -9.00 -3.01
C LYS A 118 4.37 -10.51 -2.97
N LYS A 119 3.59 -11.01 -2.01
CA LYS A 119 3.28 -12.45 -1.89
C LYS A 119 2.58 -12.98 -3.14
N ILE A 120 1.64 -12.21 -3.71
CA ILE A 120 0.97 -12.59 -4.96
C ILE A 120 1.96 -12.60 -6.14
N ALA A 121 2.84 -11.60 -6.25
CA ALA A 121 3.84 -11.51 -7.31
C ALA A 121 4.91 -12.62 -7.23
N GLU A 122 5.22 -13.12 -6.03
CA GLU A 122 6.17 -14.21 -5.81
C GLU A 122 5.55 -15.60 -6.09
N SER A 123 4.22 -15.69 -6.16
CA SER A 123 3.48 -16.94 -6.28
C SER A 123 3.79 -17.72 -7.58
N ARG A 124 3.45 -19.01 -7.55
CA ARG A 124 3.48 -19.87 -8.76
C ARG A 124 2.54 -19.33 -9.84
N GLU A 125 1.41 -18.77 -9.44
CA GLU A 125 0.43 -18.26 -10.38
C GLU A 125 0.92 -17.02 -11.16
N ALA A 126 1.66 -16.13 -10.50
CA ALA A 126 2.31 -15.01 -11.17
C ALA A 126 3.35 -15.51 -12.18
N GLU A 127 4.09 -16.57 -11.86
CA GLU A 127 5.01 -17.22 -12.81
C GLU A 127 4.29 -17.75 -14.06
N ASP A 128 3.18 -18.45 -13.87
CA ASP A 128 2.38 -18.98 -14.97
C ASP A 128 1.77 -17.83 -15.81
N ALA A 129 1.38 -16.72 -15.18
CA ALA A 129 0.93 -15.52 -15.88
C ALA A 129 2.02 -14.85 -16.72
N ILE A 130 3.24 -14.73 -16.18
CA ILE A 130 4.41 -14.22 -16.91
C ILE A 130 4.73 -15.13 -18.09
N ASN A 131 4.77 -16.45 -17.88
CA ASN A 131 5.06 -17.41 -18.94
C ASN A 131 4.01 -17.39 -20.06
N ARG A 132 2.72 -17.21 -19.73
CA ARG A 132 1.68 -17.02 -20.76
C ARG A 132 1.96 -15.81 -21.64
N ILE A 133 2.41 -14.69 -21.08
CA ILE A 133 2.77 -13.50 -21.87
C ILE A 133 3.99 -13.77 -22.75
N TYR A 134 5.01 -14.41 -22.20
CA TYR A 134 6.20 -14.81 -22.95
C TYR A 134 5.86 -15.73 -24.13
N GLN A 135 5.00 -16.73 -23.91
CA GLN A 135 4.54 -17.63 -24.97
C GLN A 135 3.76 -16.88 -26.06
N GLN A 136 2.86 -15.98 -25.67
CA GLN A 136 2.06 -15.19 -26.62
C GLN A 136 2.89 -14.21 -27.45
N VAL A 137 3.94 -13.62 -26.87
CA VAL A 137 4.71 -12.54 -27.52
C VAL A 137 5.98 -13.06 -28.19
N LEU A 138 6.65 -14.03 -27.58
CA LEU A 138 7.97 -14.53 -28.00
C LEU A 138 7.95 -16.02 -28.41
N GLY A 139 6.91 -16.78 -28.08
CA GLY A 139 6.80 -18.21 -28.42
C GLY A 139 7.71 -19.12 -27.57
N ARG A 140 8.09 -18.67 -26.39
CA ARG A 140 8.91 -19.43 -25.42
C ARG A 140 8.50 -19.09 -24.00
N ASN A 141 8.99 -19.82 -23.01
CA ASN A 141 8.88 -19.42 -21.59
C ASN A 141 9.94 -18.38 -21.23
N ALA A 142 9.71 -17.68 -20.12
CA ALA A 142 10.74 -16.86 -19.49
C ALA A 142 11.83 -17.75 -18.91
N ASP A 143 13.09 -17.30 -19.00
CA ASP A 143 14.19 -17.91 -18.26
C ASP A 143 14.15 -17.50 -16.78
N ARG A 144 15.03 -18.11 -15.97
CA ARG A 144 15.07 -17.90 -14.52
C ARG A 144 15.33 -16.43 -14.13
N ASP A 145 16.17 -15.73 -14.88
CA ASP A 145 16.53 -14.34 -14.59
C ASP A 145 15.41 -13.38 -14.99
N GLY A 146 14.76 -13.64 -16.12
CA GLY A 146 13.54 -12.97 -16.55
C GLY A 146 12.42 -13.13 -15.52
N LEU A 147 12.14 -14.36 -15.08
CA LEU A 147 11.13 -14.62 -14.05
C LEU A 147 11.42 -13.86 -12.76
N ARG A 148 12.66 -13.93 -12.25
CA ARG A 148 13.06 -13.19 -11.03
C ARG A 148 12.86 -11.69 -11.21
N THR A 149 13.28 -11.14 -12.35
CA THR A 149 13.14 -9.72 -12.66
C THR A 149 11.67 -9.32 -12.65
N TRP A 150 10.83 -10.01 -13.41
CA TRP A 150 9.42 -9.66 -13.52
C TRP A 150 8.63 -9.83 -12.22
N LYS A 151 8.91 -10.88 -11.43
CA LYS A 151 8.30 -11.03 -10.11
C LYS A 151 8.63 -9.85 -9.20
N ARG A 152 9.87 -9.36 -9.21
CA ARG A 152 10.26 -8.15 -8.45
C ARG A 152 9.51 -6.91 -8.96
N GLU A 153 9.49 -6.67 -10.26
CA GLU A 153 8.82 -5.49 -10.84
C GLU A 153 7.30 -5.50 -10.54
N LEU A 154 6.65 -6.66 -10.60
CA LEU A 154 5.25 -6.83 -10.23
C LEU A 154 5.03 -6.53 -8.74
N ALA A 155 5.94 -6.98 -7.87
CA ALA A 155 5.89 -6.67 -6.44
C ALA A 155 6.07 -5.17 -6.16
N GLU A 156 6.84 -4.45 -6.98
CA GLU A 156 7.11 -3.01 -6.86
C GLU A 156 6.01 -2.11 -7.44
N GLY A 157 5.01 -2.68 -8.13
CA GLY A 157 3.87 -1.92 -8.64
C GLY A 157 3.63 -2.05 -10.14
N MET A 158 4.52 -2.71 -10.89
CA MET A 158 4.26 -2.99 -12.30
C MET A 158 3.01 -3.87 -12.46
N THR A 159 2.34 -3.72 -13.59
CA THR A 159 1.22 -4.54 -14.01
C THR A 159 1.64 -5.53 -15.11
N LEU A 160 0.97 -6.69 -15.20
CA LEU A 160 1.16 -7.62 -16.33
C LEU A 160 0.91 -6.95 -17.70
N ARG A 161 0.03 -5.95 -17.73
CA ARG A 161 -0.21 -5.15 -18.94
C ARG A 161 1.03 -4.37 -19.36
N GLU A 162 1.74 -3.77 -18.41
CA GLU A 162 3.02 -3.08 -18.67
C GLU A 162 4.12 -4.04 -19.06
N LEU A 163 4.22 -5.18 -18.37
CA LEU A 163 5.15 -6.25 -18.71
C LEU A 163 4.94 -6.70 -20.17
N ARG A 164 3.70 -7.00 -20.57
CA ARG A 164 3.38 -7.38 -21.96
C ARG A 164 3.84 -6.32 -22.96
N ARG A 165 3.60 -5.03 -22.68
CA ARG A 165 4.06 -3.93 -23.54
C ARG A 165 5.59 -3.89 -23.62
N LYS A 166 6.30 -4.01 -22.49
CA LYS A 166 7.77 -4.04 -22.45
C LYS A 166 8.31 -5.17 -23.32
N ILE A 167 7.80 -6.39 -23.15
CA ILE A 167 8.23 -7.55 -23.96
C ILE A 167 7.88 -7.36 -25.45
N ALA A 168 6.66 -6.92 -25.79
CA ALA A 168 6.28 -6.71 -27.19
C ALA A 168 7.10 -5.61 -27.89
N SER A 169 7.56 -4.61 -27.14
CA SER A 169 8.42 -3.54 -27.63
C SER A 169 9.92 -3.91 -27.66
N SER A 170 10.32 -5.02 -27.04
CA SER A 170 11.71 -5.50 -27.04
C SER A 170 12.20 -5.84 -28.44
N GLU A 171 13.52 -5.91 -28.63
CA GLU A 171 14.09 -6.29 -29.93
C GLU A 171 13.58 -7.66 -30.40
N GLU A 172 13.57 -8.65 -29.51
CA GLU A 172 13.05 -9.99 -29.78
C GLU A 172 11.56 -9.97 -30.19
N GLY A 173 10.74 -9.19 -29.46
CA GLY A 173 9.31 -9.01 -29.78
C GLY A 173 9.09 -8.35 -31.14
N ARG A 174 9.89 -7.33 -31.48
CA ARG A 174 9.84 -6.66 -32.79
C ARG A 174 10.26 -7.59 -33.92
N GLN A 175 11.26 -8.42 -33.71
CA GLN A 175 11.71 -9.41 -34.70
C GLN A 175 10.65 -10.48 -34.93
N ARG A 176 9.96 -10.95 -33.89
CA ARG A 176 8.90 -11.96 -34.03
C ARG A 176 7.69 -11.45 -34.79
N ARG A 177 7.30 -10.18 -34.61
CA ARG A 177 6.18 -9.55 -35.32
C ARG A 177 6.40 -9.37 -36.83
N LYS A 178 7.66 -9.34 -37.28
CA LYS A 178 8.02 -9.21 -38.70
C LYS A 178 8.02 -10.54 -39.47
N ARG A 179 7.83 -11.67 -38.77
CA ARG A 179 7.80 -13.03 -39.34
C ARG A 179 6.36 -13.51 -39.41
#